data_AF-A0A067U099-F1
#
_entry.id   AF-A0A067U099-F1
#
_cell.length_a   1.000
_cell.length_b   1.000
_cell.length_c   1.000
_cell.angle_alpha   90.00
_cell.angle_beta   90.00
_cell.angle_gamma   90.00
#
_symmetry.space_group_name_H-M   'P 1'
#
loop_
_entity.id
_entity.type
_entity.pdbx_description
1 polymer ?
#
loop_
_entity_poly.entity_id
_entity_poly.type
_entity_poly.pdbx_seq_one_letter_code
_entity_poly.pdbx_strand_id
1 'polypeptide(L)'
;MFFRRKEIPWEVVDSRSVDPVPMYYEDEDLEVILVKENNVRRTYAFEIKRDARESSELLKAVVFAREQLLEEIKKNGYNILLLESWRVTVLRKAKLQRIEVEYSGRRKHS
;
A
#
# COMPACT_ATOMS: atom_id res chain seq x y z
N MET A 1 -7.31 -35.54 26.58
CA MET A 1 -6.79 -34.16 26.66
C MET A 1 -6.65 -33.62 25.25
N PHE A 2 -7.43 -32.59 24.89
CA PHE A 2 -7.31 -31.93 23.59
C PHE A 2 -6.16 -30.93 23.65
N PHE A 3 -5.03 -31.25 23.02
CA PHE A 3 -3.95 -30.29 22.82
C PHE A 3 -4.43 -29.23 21.82
N ARG A 4 -4.88 -28.08 22.31
CA ARG A 4 -5.02 -26.88 21.48
C ARG A 4 -3.63 -26.56 20.94
N ARG A 5 -3.39 -26.77 19.64
CA ARG A 5 -2.19 -26.26 18.97
C ARG A 5 -2.08 -24.78 19.32
N LYS A 6 -1.00 -24.37 19.99
CA LYS A 6 -0.70 -22.95 20.19
C LYS A 6 -0.49 -22.34 18.81
N GLU A 7 -1.44 -21.54 18.38
CA GLU A 7 -1.30 -20.82 17.12
C GLU A 7 -0.20 -19.76 17.30
N ILE A 8 0.83 -19.83 16.47
CA ILE A 8 1.91 -18.85 16.50
C ILE A 8 1.37 -17.55 15.87
N PRO A 9 1.41 -16.40 16.56
CA PRO A 9 0.98 -15.13 15.98
C PRO A 9 1.92 -14.68 14.86
N TRP A 10 1.46 -13.75 14.02
CA TRP A 10 2.33 -13.03 13.11
C TRP A 10 3.13 -11.98 13.88
N GLU A 11 4.44 -11.96 13.67
CA GLU A 11 5.35 -11.00 14.27
C GLU A 11 5.78 -9.98 13.20
N VAL A 12 5.82 -8.70 13.55
CA VAL A 12 6.36 -7.65 12.67
C VAL A 12 7.89 -7.73 12.69
N VAL A 13 8.49 -7.90 11.52
CA VAL A 13 9.94 -8.04 11.33
C VAL A 13 10.56 -6.79 10.73
N ASP A 14 9.84 -6.09 9.86
CA ASP A 14 10.27 -4.82 9.26
C ASP A 14 9.04 -3.94 9.04
N SER A 15 9.22 -2.61 9.10
CA SER A 15 8.19 -1.64 8.74
C SER A 15 8.84 -0.43 8.08
N ARG A 16 8.34 -0.07 6.90
CA ARG A 16 8.80 1.09 6.13
C ARG A 16 7.59 1.89 5.70
N SER A 17 7.72 3.21 5.72
CA SER A 17 6.65 4.08 5.26
C SER A 17 7.21 5.28 4.53
N VAL A 18 6.37 5.82 3.65
CA VAL A 18 6.56 7.12 3.01
C VAL A 18 5.37 7.97 3.38
N ASP A 19 5.66 9.13 3.96
CA ASP A 19 4.67 10.16 4.24
C ASP A 19 4.06 10.68 2.92
N PRO A 20 2.85 11.28 2.95
CA PRO A 20 2.21 11.78 1.73
C PRO A 20 3.12 12.70 0.92
N VAL A 21 3.46 12.28 -0.29
CA VAL A 21 4.25 13.06 -1.25
C VAL A 21 3.35 13.56 -2.38
N PRO A 22 3.45 14.85 -2.76
CA PRO A 22 2.84 15.36 -3.99
C PRO A 22 3.37 14.64 -5.22
N MET A 23 2.45 14.20 -6.07
CA MET A 23 2.80 13.58 -7.35
C MET A 23 3.00 14.61 -8.48
N TYR A 24 2.70 15.89 -8.20
CA TYR A 24 2.76 17.00 -9.14
C TYR A 24 3.43 18.20 -8.46
N TYR A 25 4.26 18.92 -9.22
CA TYR A 25 4.84 20.20 -8.81
C TYR A 25 3.95 21.32 -9.35
N GLU A 26 3.88 22.45 -8.63
CA GLU A 26 2.93 23.56 -8.84
C GLU A 26 2.99 24.21 -10.25
N ASP A 27 3.98 23.84 -11.06
CA ASP A 27 4.27 24.38 -12.39
C ASP A 27 3.51 23.67 -13.52
N GLU A 28 2.85 22.55 -13.23
CA GLU A 28 1.90 21.93 -14.17
C GLU A 28 0.54 22.60 -13.96
N ASP A 29 0.03 23.29 -14.98
CA ASP A 29 -1.28 23.99 -15.04
C ASP A 29 -2.48 23.04 -14.80
N LEU A 30 -2.56 22.45 -13.62
CA LEU A 30 -3.63 21.60 -13.15
C LEU A 30 -4.59 22.48 -12.36
N GLU A 31 -5.64 22.95 -13.02
CA GLU A 31 -6.72 23.69 -12.36
C GLU A 31 -7.23 22.87 -11.16
N VAL A 32 -6.88 23.30 -9.93
CA VAL A 32 -7.26 22.63 -8.68
C VAL A 32 -8.67 23.12 -8.31
N ILE A 33 -9.67 22.59 -9.00
CA ILE A 33 -11.06 23.07 -8.86
C ILE A 33 -11.74 22.46 -7.63
N LEU A 34 -11.47 21.19 -7.29
CA LEU A 34 -12.05 20.56 -6.09
C LEU A 34 -11.23 19.34 -5.64
N VAL A 35 -10.64 19.41 -4.44
CA VAL A 35 -10.01 18.26 -3.82
C VAL A 35 -10.99 17.62 -2.86
N LYS A 36 -11.49 16.42 -3.18
CA LYS A 36 -12.31 15.66 -2.23
C LYS A 36 -11.43 15.27 -1.04
N GLU A 37 -11.82 15.66 0.17
CA GLU A 37 -11.05 15.37 1.40
C GLU A 37 -10.95 13.87 1.73
N ASN A 38 -11.75 13.03 1.08
CA ASN A 38 -11.74 11.59 1.32
C ASN A 38 -10.55 10.90 0.62
N ASN A 39 -9.48 10.73 1.39
CA ASN A 39 -8.38 9.83 1.06
C ASN A 39 -8.92 8.43 0.69
N VAL A 40 -8.39 7.84 -0.38
CA VAL A 40 -8.54 6.41 -0.62
C VAL A 40 -7.43 5.69 0.12
N ARG A 41 -7.76 4.55 0.74
CA ARG A 41 -6.80 3.69 1.41
C ARG A 41 -7.16 2.24 1.21
N ARG A 42 -6.18 1.41 0.87
CA ARG A 42 -6.32 -0.04 0.69
C ARG A 42 -5.11 -0.76 1.26
N THR A 43 -5.36 -1.95 1.78
CA THR A 43 -4.33 -2.84 2.31
C THR A 43 -4.28 -4.11 1.47
N TYR A 44 -3.09 -4.45 1.00
CA TYR A 44 -2.83 -5.63 0.17
C TYR A 44 -1.84 -6.53 0.89
N ALA A 45 -2.13 -7.84 0.92
CA ALA A 45 -1.30 -8.81 1.63
C ALA A 45 -0.79 -9.89 0.67
N PHE A 46 0.52 -10.16 0.73
CA PHE A 46 1.20 -11.13 -0.13
C PHE A 46 1.96 -12.13 0.74
N GLU A 47 1.68 -13.42 0.59
CA GLU A 47 2.49 -14.47 1.23
C GLU A 47 3.65 -14.86 0.33
N ILE A 48 4.86 -14.87 0.88
CA ILE A 48 6.09 -15.04 0.10
C ILE A 48 6.90 -16.21 0.65
N LYS A 49 7.46 -17.00 -0.27
CA LYS A 49 8.30 -18.18 0.04
C LYS A 49 9.80 -17.87 0.13
N ARG A 50 10.23 -16.75 -0.48
CA ARG A 50 11.58 -16.18 -0.45
C ARG A 50 11.70 -15.14 0.67
N ASP A 51 12.89 -14.59 0.91
CA ASP A 51 13.05 -13.58 1.96
C ASP A 51 12.28 -12.29 1.61
N ALA A 52 11.19 -12.05 2.33
CA ALA A 52 10.30 -10.89 2.14
C ALA A 52 10.98 -9.54 2.40
N ARG A 53 12.22 -9.52 2.91
CA ARG A 53 13.03 -8.31 3.11
C ARG A 53 13.85 -7.92 1.89
N GLU A 54 13.89 -8.75 0.85
CA GLU A 54 14.52 -8.38 -0.42
C GLU A 54 13.87 -7.12 -0.98
N SER A 55 14.68 -6.09 -1.24
CA SER A 55 14.20 -4.79 -1.73
C SER A 55 13.39 -4.90 -3.02
N SER A 56 13.68 -5.90 -3.86
CA SER A 56 12.95 -6.19 -5.10
C SER A 56 11.53 -6.67 -4.84
N GLU A 57 11.30 -7.50 -3.82
CA GLU A 57 9.96 -8.00 -3.46
C GLU A 57 9.13 -6.92 -2.79
N LEU A 58 9.73 -6.11 -1.91
CA LEU A 58 9.09 -4.93 -1.33
C LEU A 58 8.65 -3.94 -2.41
N LEU A 59 9.54 -3.64 -3.37
CA LEU A 59 9.24 -2.74 -4.48
C LEU A 59 8.07 -3.25 -5.33
N LYS A 60 8.10 -4.53 -5.72
CA LYS A 60 7.01 -5.15 -6.49
C LYS A 60 5.68 -5.07 -5.75
N ALA A 61 5.68 -5.33 -4.44
CA ALA A 61 4.47 -5.27 -3.63
C ALA A 61 3.88 -3.84 -3.57
N VAL A 62 4.73 -2.82 -3.45
CA VAL A 62 4.30 -1.41 -3.47
C VAL A 62 3.76 -1.02 -4.85
N VAL A 63 4.46 -1.36 -5.93
CA VAL A 63 4.03 -1.08 -7.31
C VAL A 63 2.67 -1.74 -7.59
N PHE A 64 2.52 -3.01 -7.22
CA PHE A 64 1.25 -3.72 -7.37
C PHE A 64 0.12 -3.03 -6.60
N ALA A 65 0.36 -2.65 -5.34
CA ALA A 65 -0.64 -1.98 -4.51
C ALA A 65 -1.09 -0.64 -5.12
N ARG A 66 -0.13 0.12 -5.68
CA ARG A 66 -0.39 1.37 -6.41
C ARG A 66 -1.26 1.13 -7.63
N GLU A 67 -0.90 0.19 -8.49
CA GLU A 67 -1.63 -0.12 -9.73
C GLU A 67 -3.07 -0.54 -9.44
N GLN A 68 -3.28 -1.42 -8.44
CA GLN A 68 -4.61 -1.86 -8.04
C GLN A 68 -5.48 -0.70 -7.51
N LEU A 69 -4.90 0.20 -6.73
CA LEU A 69 -5.59 1.38 -6.24
C LEU A 69 -5.96 2.33 -7.39
N LEU A 70 -5.04 2.55 -8.33
CA LEU A 70 -5.26 3.37 -9.52
C LEU A 70 -6.39 2.82 -10.40
N GLU A 71 -6.44 1.50 -10.60
CA GLU A 71 -7.55 0.85 -11.31
C GLU A 71 -8.89 1.04 -10.59
N GLU A 72 -8.92 0.97 -9.26
CA GLU A 72 -10.14 1.18 -8.47
C GLU A 72 -10.65 2.62 -8.59
N ILE A 73 -9.78 3.62 -8.47
CA ILE A 73 -10.20 5.01 -8.55
C ILE A 73 -10.61 5.38 -9.99
N LYS A 74 -9.98 4.78 -11.01
CA LYS A 74 -10.34 4.95 -12.42
C LYS A 74 -11.76 4.48 -12.71
N LYS A 75 -12.16 3.33 -12.15
CA LYS A 75 -13.55 2.85 -12.23
C LYS A 75 -14.56 3.81 -11.60
N ASN A 76 -14.11 4.65 -10.67
CA ASN A 76 -14.93 5.64 -9.98
C ASN A 76 -14.85 7.05 -10.60
N GLY A 77 -14.25 7.19 -11.80
CA GLY A 77 -14.15 8.46 -12.53
C GLY A 77 -12.96 9.35 -12.13
N TYR A 78 -12.04 8.86 -11.30
CA TYR A 78 -10.84 9.59 -10.91
C TYR A 78 -9.65 9.09 -11.72
N ASN A 79 -8.94 9.99 -12.40
CA ASN A 79 -7.82 9.65 -13.27
C ASN A 79 -6.46 9.63 -12.54
N ILE A 80 -6.32 10.38 -11.44
CA ILE A 80 -5.03 10.60 -10.77
C ILE A 80 -5.15 10.65 -9.24
N LEU A 81 -4.02 10.38 -8.57
CA LEU A 81 -3.79 10.68 -7.16
C LEU A 81 -2.89 11.91 -7.06
N LEU A 82 -3.29 12.91 -6.26
CA LEU A 82 -2.54 14.15 -6.03
C LEU A 82 -1.45 13.98 -4.99
N LEU A 83 -1.76 13.20 -3.95
CA LEU A 83 -0.85 12.82 -2.89
C LEU A 83 -0.85 11.30 -2.84
N GLU A 84 0.33 10.71 -2.71
CA GLU A 84 0.50 9.27 -2.52
C GLU A 84 1.32 9.02 -1.25
N SER A 85 0.90 8.05 -0.45
CA SER A 85 1.63 7.58 0.73
C SER A 85 1.48 6.09 0.85
N TRP A 86 2.47 5.42 1.43
CA TRP A 86 2.37 3.98 1.65
C TRP A 86 3.09 3.55 2.92
N ARG A 87 2.67 2.40 3.44
CA ARG A 87 3.35 1.68 4.51
C ARG A 87 3.46 0.21 4.12
N VAL A 88 4.67 -0.31 4.17
CA VAL A 88 4.97 -1.72 4.02
C VAL A 88 5.31 -2.30 5.37
N THR A 89 4.66 -3.41 5.72
CA THR A 89 4.92 -4.17 6.95
C THR A 89 5.29 -5.60 6.56
N VAL A 90 6.46 -6.06 6.98
CA VAL A 90 6.88 -7.45 6.78
C VAL A 90 6.54 -8.23 8.04
N LEU A 91 5.70 -9.24 7.89
CA LEU A 91 5.26 -10.13 8.94
C LEU A 91 5.92 -11.51 8.79
N ARG A 92 6.17 -12.17 9.92
CA ARG A 92 6.68 -13.55 9.96
C ARG A 92 5.86 -14.40 10.90
N LYS A 93 5.58 -15.65 10.49
CA LYS A 93 4.99 -16.70 11.32
C LYS A 93 5.75 -18.00 11.08
N ALA A 94 6.62 -18.36 12.02
CA ALA A 94 7.56 -19.46 11.89
C ALA A 94 8.44 -19.37 10.62
N LYS A 95 8.15 -20.17 9.59
CA LYS A 95 8.84 -20.18 8.28
C LYS A 95 8.08 -19.42 7.18
N LEU A 96 6.88 -18.92 7.48
CA LEU A 96 6.08 -18.13 6.56
C LEU A 96 6.42 -16.65 6.73
N GLN A 97 6.48 -15.94 5.61
CA GLN A 97 6.58 -14.49 5.58
C GLN A 97 5.40 -13.91 4.79
N ARG A 98 4.99 -12.71 5.17
CA ARG A 98 3.94 -11.95 4.51
C ARG A 98 4.36 -10.50 4.40
N ILE A 99 4.10 -9.87 3.26
CA ILE A 99 4.19 -8.43 3.08
C ILE A 99 2.78 -7.86 3.11
N GLU A 100 2.53 -6.90 3.97
CA GLU A 100 1.31 -6.09 3.96
C GLU A 100 1.65 -4.68 3.50
N VAL A 101 0.98 -4.22 2.45
CA VAL A 101 1.15 -2.88 1.88
C VAL A 101 -0.15 -2.12 2.09
N GLU A 102 -0.12 -1.10 2.94
CA GLU A 102 -1.15 -0.09 3.01
C GLU A 102 -0.80 1.04 2.03
N TYR A 103 -1.57 1.20 0.97
CA TYR A 103 -1.42 2.29 0.00
C TYR A 103 -2.56 3.28 0.16
N SER A 104 -2.23 4.56 0.20
CA SER A 104 -3.20 5.64 0.32
C SER A 104 -2.91 6.75 -0.68
N GLY A 105 -3.97 7.45 -1.07
CA GLY A 105 -3.79 8.67 -1.84
C GLY A 105 -5.01 9.59 -1.83
N ARG A 106 -4.76 10.83 -2.23
CA ARG A 106 -5.80 11.86 -2.35
C ARG A 106 -6.27 11.95 -3.79
N ARG A 107 -7.55 11.71 -4.04
CA ARG A 107 -8.13 11.67 -5.38
C ARG A 107 -8.48 13.08 -5.89
N LYS A 108 -8.22 13.35 -7.17
CA LYS A 108 -8.74 14.54 -7.89
C LYS A 108 -9.98 14.15 -8.68
N HIS A 109 -11.12 14.81 -8.46
CA HIS A 109 -12.25 14.68 -9.38
C HIS A 109 -11.93 15.49 -10.64
N SER A 110 -12.00 14.84 -11.81
CA SER A 110 -11.88 15.52 -13.11
C SER A 110 -13.16 16.26 -13.47
#